data_AF-A0A2W5RGC1-F1
#
_entry.id   AF-A0A2W5RGC1-F1
#
_cell.length_a   1.000
_cell.length_b   1.000
_cell.length_c   1.000
_cell.angle_alpha   90.00
_cell.angle_beta   90.00
_cell.angle_gamma   90.00
#
_symmetry.space_group_name_H-M   'P 1'
#
loop_
_entity.id
_entity.type
_entity.pdbx_description
1 polymer ?
#
loop_
_entity_poly.entity_id
_entity_poly.type
_entity_poly.pdbx_seq_one_letter_code
_entity_poly.pdbx_strand_id
1 'polypeptide(L)'
;MVGLERLVGLVLSGSARQQALPPIFAVALVAPLASSSHDHPLPQRQEEEHMSGHMLTAGEAPTVEAFFQESEAWAVATVTAWGLTPSGYELHEAQARERSVALSNATSAHRRSAKLQRTAAWADKEAMKAIYARARQLTTETGIVHHVDHDIPLLGKLVSGLHVETNLRIITGSENCRKNNRFEVEL
;
A
#
# COMPACT_ATOMS: atom_id res chain seq x y z
N MET A 1 29.16 -65.85 4.14
CA MET A 1 30.52 -65.63 4.67
C MET A 1 30.89 -64.19 4.39
N VAL A 2 31.39 -63.48 5.43
CA VAL A 2 32.06 -62.17 5.44
C VAL A 2 31.16 -60.96 5.08
N GLY A 3 31.01 -59.88 5.84
CA GLY A 3 31.69 -59.40 7.04
C GLY A 3 31.86 -57.86 6.93
N LEU A 4 31.29 -57.15 7.91
CA LEU A 4 31.73 -55.92 8.60
C LEU A 4 32.70 -54.89 7.94
N GLU A 5 32.47 -53.61 8.32
CA GLU A 5 33.40 -52.45 8.40
C GLU A 5 33.51 -51.54 7.15
N ARG A 6 33.69 -50.20 7.17
CA ARG A 6 33.78 -49.11 8.18
C ARG A 6 33.88 -47.77 7.40
N LEU A 7 33.58 -46.67 8.11
CA LEU A 7 34.13 -45.30 8.02
C LEU A 7 34.62 -44.69 6.68
N VAL A 8 34.04 -43.52 6.34
CA VAL A 8 34.73 -42.31 5.84
C VAL A 8 33.88 -41.12 6.36
N GLY A 9 34.36 -40.06 7.00
CA GLY A 9 35.68 -39.45 7.10
C GLY A 9 35.50 -37.94 6.90
N LEU A 10 35.34 -37.19 7.99
CA LEU A 10 35.30 -35.73 8.07
C LEU A 10 36.71 -35.16 7.82
N VAL A 11 36.87 -34.16 6.94
CA VAL A 11 38.05 -33.25 6.95
C VAL A 11 37.60 -31.81 6.74
N LEU A 12 37.98 -31.00 7.73
CA LEU A 12 37.88 -29.56 7.84
C LEU A 12 38.85 -28.86 6.89
N SER A 13 38.47 -27.69 6.36
CA SER A 13 39.45 -26.61 6.18
C SER A 13 38.81 -25.29 6.59
N GLY A 14 39.26 -24.78 7.73
CA GLY A 14 39.01 -23.40 8.14
C GLY A 14 39.97 -22.46 7.43
N SER A 15 39.51 -21.25 7.14
CA SER A 15 40.38 -20.09 7.06
C SER A 15 39.74 -18.97 7.85
N ALA A 16 40.30 -18.75 9.03
CA ALA A 16 39.99 -17.63 9.89
C ALA A 16 40.40 -16.32 9.21
N ARG A 17 39.46 -15.38 9.08
CA ARG A 17 39.80 -13.95 9.13
C ARG A 17 39.21 -13.39 10.42
N GLN A 18 40.12 -13.11 11.34
CA GLN A 18 39.90 -12.47 12.61
C GLN A 18 39.37 -11.04 12.44
N GLN A 19 38.34 -10.75 13.24
CA GLN A 19 38.13 -9.53 14.03
C GLN A 19 37.91 -8.19 13.30
N ALA A 20 36.68 -7.67 13.41
CA ALA A 20 36.39 -6.53 14.30
C ALA A 20 34.87 -6.31 14.36
N LEU A 21 34.26 -6.59 15.52
CA LEU A 21 32.91 -6.11 15.83
C LEU A 21 33.00 -4.61 16.13
N PRO A 22 32.21 -3.73 15.49
CA PRO A 22 32.18 -2.33 15.89
C PRO A 22 31.60 -2.18 17.30
N PRO A 23 32.10 -1.21 18.10
CA PRO A 23 31.66 -1.01 19.46
C PRO A 23 30.17 -0.64 19.50
N ILE A 24 29.50 -1.19 20.50
CA ILE A 24 28.12 -0.91 20.86
C ILE A 24 27.97 0.60 21.04
N PHE A 25 27.49 1.30 20.01
CA PHE A 25 26.99 2.65 20.16
C PHE A 25 25.64 2.55 20.87
N ALA A 26 25.60 3.08 22.10
CA ALA A 26 24.37 3.37 22.80
C ALA A 26 23.48 4.23 21.89
N VAL A 27 22.42 3.65 21.35
CA VAL A 27 21.32 4.43 20.79
C VAL A 27 20.56 5.01 21.98
N ALA A 28 20.91 6.25 22.32
CA ALA A 28 20.12 7.09 23.19
C ALA A 28 18.70 7.16 22.60
N LEU A 29 17.73 6.70 23.37
CA LEU A 29 16.32 6.83 23.07
C LEU A 29 15.97 8.33 23.09
N VAL A 30 15.95 8.98 21.93
CA VAL A 30 15.36 10.31 21.79
C VAL A 30 13.85 10.11 21.77
N ALA A 31 13.23 10.18 22.95
CA ALA A 31 11.79 10.32 23.07
C ALA A 31 11.37 11.68 22.46
N PRO A 32 10.30 11.73 21.64
CA PRO A 32 9.76 13.01 21.19
C PRO A 32 9.16 13.75 22.40
N LEU A 33 9.64 14.96 22.65
CA LEU A 33 9.02 15.95 23.54
C LEU A 33 7.66 16.35 22.96
N ALA A 34 6.63 15.56 23.26
CA ALA A 34 5.25 16.02 23.17
C ALA A 34 4.99 16.96 24.37
N SER A 35 4.97 18.25 24.09
CA SER A 35 4.43 19.28 24.99
C SER A 35 2.96 18.96 25.25
N SER A 36 2.66 18.46 26.43
CA SER A 36 1.31 18.32 26.97
C SER A 36 1.40 18.62 28.45
N SER A 37 1.16 19.88 28.78
CA SER A 37 1.01 20.40 30.15
C SER A 37 -0.20 19.74 30.81
N HIS A 38 0.07 18.69 31.61
CA HIS A 38 -0.84 18.16 32.61
C HIS A 38 -0.04 17.97 33.90
N ASP A 39 -0.33 18.81 34.90
CA ASP A 39 0.23 18.74 36.23
C ASP A 39 -0.14 17.39 36.88
N HIS A 40 0.84 16.50 37.00
CA HIS A 40 0.73 15.28 37.78
C HIS A 40 1.50 15.47 39.10
N PRO A 41 0.85 15.37 40.28
CA PRO A 41 1.54 15.54 41.56
C PRO A 41 2.54 14.42 41.80
N LEU A 42 3.74 14.78 42.24
CA LEU A 42 4.78 13.84 42.65
C LEU A 42 4.29 12.99 43.84
N PRO A 43 4.46 11.66 43.81
CA PRO A 43 4.08 10.81 44.93
C PRO A 43 4.96 11.10 46.15
N GLN A 44 4.31 11.27 47.30
CA GLN A 44 4.97 11.50 48.59
C GLN A 44 5.89 10.32 48.93
N ARG A 45 7.12 10.63 49.39
CA ARG A 45 8.07 9.62 49.87
C ARG A 45 7.42 8.86 51.03
N GLN A 46 7.04 7.61 50.79
CA GLN A 46 6.80 6.69 51.90
C GLN A 46 8.15 6.19 52.42
N GLU A 47 8.23 6.17 53.73
CA GLU A 47 9.40 5.89 54.53
C GLU A 47 9.95 4.49 54.23
N GLU A 48 11.28 4.39 54.30
CA GLU A 48 12.07 3.19 54.07
C GLU A 48 11.67 2.08 55.05
N GLU A 49 10.73 1.23 54.65
CA GLU A 49 10.51 -0.04 55.32
C GLU A 49 11.69 -0.96 55.04
N HIS A 50 12.46 -1.14 56.10
CA HIS A 50 13.58 -2.04 56.31
C HIS A 50 13.25 -3.46 55.79
N MET A 51 13.47 -3.70 54.49
CA MET A 51 13.46 -5.04 53.90
C MET A 51 14.67 -5.79 54.44
N SER A 52 14.47 -6.44 55.58
CA SER A 52 15.29 -7.53 56.08
C SER A 52 15.66 -8.44 54.91
N GLY A 53 16.96 -8.55 54.63
CA GLY A 53 17.50 -9.25 53.49
C GLY A 53 17.01 -10.69 53.46
N HIS A 54 16.00 -10.96 52.63
CA HIS A 54 15.72 -12.30 52.18
C HIS A 54 16.86 -12.65 51.23
N MET A 55 17.89 -13.30 51.80
CA MET A 55 18.98 -13.90 51.06
C MET A 55 18.37 -14.73 49.93
N LEU A 56 18.51 -14.23 48.69
CA LEU A 56 18.16 -15.01 47.51
C LEU A 56 19.01 -16.26 47.59
N THR A 57 18.39 -17.39 47.92
CA THR A 57 19.03 -18.68 47.75
C THR A 57 19.40 -18.75 46.27
N ALA A 58 20.66 -19.08 45.99
CA ALA A 58 21.08 -19.35 44.63
C ALA A 58 20.26 -20.56 44.14
N GLY A 59 19.09 -20.32 43.57
CA GLY A 59 18.39 -21.30 42.76
C GLY A 59 19.38 -21.76 41.69
N GLU A 60 19.48 -23.07 41.49
CA GLU A 60 20.39 -23.67 40.51
C GLU A 60 20.28 -22.89 39.20
N ALA A 61 21.41 -22.29 38.78
CA ALA A 61 21.47 -21.60 37.51
C ALA A 61 20.95 -22.57 36.44
N PRO A 62 20.06 -22.13 35.53
CA PRO A 62 19.55 -22.99 34.49
C PRO A 62 20.75 -23.62 33.78
N THR A 63 20.64 -24.91 33.47
CA THR A 63 21.67 -25.56 32.67
C THR A 63 21.80 -24.77 31.37
N VAL A 64 23.03 -24.68 30.85
CA VAL A 64 23.33 -23.96 29.62
C VAL A 64 22.35 -24.36 28.50
N GLU A 65 21.97 -25.64 28.46
CA GLU A 65 20.95 -26.19 27.56
C GLU A 65 19.56 -25.57 27.73
N ALA A 66 19.05 -25.43 28.95
CA ALA A 66 17.72 -24.83 29.20
C ALA A 66 17.68 -23.35 28.79
N PHE A 67 18.77 -22.61 29.03
CA PHE A 67 18.92 -21.24 28.57
C PHE A 67 18.90 -21.15 27.03
N PHE A 68 19.57 -22.07 26.33
CA PHE A 68 19.58 -22.09 24.87
C PHE A 68 18.20 -22.43 24.30
N GLN A 69 17.49 -23.44 24.82
CA GLN A 69 16.14 -23.81 24.36
C GLN A 69 15.11 -22.67 24.52
N GLU A 70 15.12 -21.97 25.67
CA GLU A 70 14.25 -20.80 25.88
C GLU A 70 14.63 -19.62 24.96
N SER A 71 15.93 -19.44 24.71
CA SER A 71 16.42 -18.42 23.76
C SER A 71 16.06 -18.75 22.31
N GLU A 72 16.01 -20.02 21.94
CA GLU A 72 15.62 -20.49 20.60
C GLU A 72 14.14 -20.22 20.36
N ALA A 73 13.27 -20.52 21.32
CA ALA A 73 11.85 -20.22 21.22
C ALA A 73 11.60 -18.70 21.06
N TRP A 74 12.32 -17.87 21.82
CA TRP A 74 12.23 -16.40 21.71
C TRP A 74 12.77 -15.87 20.38
N ALA A 75 13.91 -16.40 19.90
CA ALA A 75 14.52 -16.01 18.64
C ALA A 75 13.63 -16.38 17.45
N VAL A 76 13.05 -17.59 17.44
CA VAL A 76 12.11 -18.04 16.40
C VAL A 76 10.84 -17.18 16.42
N ALA A 77 10.27 -16.90 17.59
CA ALA A 77 9.09 -16.04 17.71
C ALA A 77 9.36 -14.62 17.21
N THR A 78 10.54 -14.07 17.49
CA THR A 78 10.97 -12.75 17.02
C THR A 78 11.15 -12.76 15.51
N VAL A 79 11.98 -13.64 14.96
CA VAL A 79 12.21 -13.71 13.49
C VAL A 79 10.90 -13.94 12.73
N THR A 80 10.02 -14.79 13.27
CA THR A 80 8.69 -15.02 12.69
C THR A 80 7.82 -13.77 12.77
N ALA A 81 7.76 -13.08 13.92
CA ALA A 81 7.00 -11.84 14.05
C ALA A 81 7.49 -10.74 13.11
N TRP A 82 8.81 -10.57 12.97
CA TRP A 82 9.42 -9.60 12.06
C TRP A 82 9.22 -9.98 10.59
N GLY A 83 9.22 -11.27 10.26
CA GLY A 83 8.89 -11.78 8.91
C GLY A 83 7.39 -11.75 8.57
N LEU A 84 6.51 -11.68 9.57
CA LEU A 84 5.05 -11.55 9.39
C LEU A 84 4.58 -10.10 9.28
N THR A 85 5.38 -9.14 9.74
CA THR A 85 5.07 -7.71 9.57
C THR A 85 5.46 -7.25 8.17
N PRO A 86 4.54 -6.61 7.41
CA PRO A 86 4.90 -6.07 6.12
C PRO A 86 6.05 -5.08 6.27
N SER A 87 7.04 -5.18 5.39
CA SER A 87 8.11 -4.19 5.26
C SER A 87 7.52 -2.79 5.10
N GLY A 88 8.24 -1.77 5.55
CA GLY A 88 7.85 -0.37 5.31
C GLY A 88 7.60 -0.06 3.83
N TYR A 89 8.29 -0.77 2.92
CA TYR A 89 8.04 -0.70 1.48
C TYR A 89 6.65 -1.23 1.10
N GLU A 90 6.24 -2.39 1.62
CA GLU A 90 4.95 -3.02 1.34
C GLU A 90 3.79 -2.17 1.85
N LEU A 91 3.95 -1.57 3.04
CA LEU A 91 2.98 -0.61 3.57
C LEU A 91 2.86 0.64 2.70
N HIS A 92 4.00 1.22 2.29
CA HIS A 92 4.00 2.38 1.41
C HIS A 92 3.34 2.06 0.06
N GLU A 93 3.62 0.90 -0.52
CA GLU A 93 3.01 0.47 -1.78
C GLU A 93 1.50 0.23 -1.62
N ALA A 94 1.07 -0.44 -0.55
CA ALA A 94 -0.35 -0.65 -0.26
C ALA A 94 -1.09 0.69 -0.13
N GLN A 95 -0.53 1.65 0.61
CA GLN A 95 -1.07 3.01 0.74
C GLN A 95 -1.10 3.74 -0.61
N ALA A 96 -0.05 3.63 -1.43
CA ALA A 96 0.00 4.23 -2.75
C ALA A 96 -1.08 3.64 -3.69
N ARG A 97 -1.27 2.32 -3.67
CA ARG A 97 -2.33 1.63 -4.40
C ARG A 97 -3.71 2.08 -3.93
N GLU A 98 -3.95 2.14 -2.63
CA GLU A 98 -5.22 2.59 -2.05
C GLU A 98 -5.55 4.03 -2.46
N ARG A 99 -4.58 4.95 -2.37
CA ARG A 99 -4.73 6.34 -2.82
C ARG A 99 -5.05 6.41 -4.32
N SER A 100 -4.38 5.61 -5.14
CA SER A 100 -4.63 5.54 -6.58
C SER A 100 -6.06 5.06 -6.88
N VAL A 101 -6.52 4.02 -6.18
CA VAL A 101 -7.89 3.52 -6.27
C VAL A 101 -8.90 4.57 -5.83
N ALA A 102 -8.67 5.23 -4.70
CA ALA A 102 -9.54 6.30 -4.21
C ALA A 102 -9.66 7.45 -5.21
N LEU A 103 -8.54 7.87 -5.81
CA LEU A 103 -8.52 8.91 -6.84
C LEU A 103 -9.28 8.48 -8.12
N SER A 104 -9.09 7.24 -8.57
CA SER A 104 -9.83 6.67 -9.71
C SER A 104 -11.34 6.63 -9.45
N ASN A 105 -11.74 6.27 -8.24
CA ASN A 105 -13.14 6.26 -7.83
C ASN A 105 -13.72 7.68 -7.79
N ALA A 106 -12.99 8.64 -7.23
CA ALA A 106 -13.40 10.04 -7.16
C ALA A 106 -13.58 10.65 -8.56
N THR A 107 -12.62 10.45 -9.46
CA THR A 107 -12.69 10.93 -10.85
C THR A 107 -13.85 10.29 -11.61
N SER A 108 -14.07 8.99 -11.43
CA SER A 108 -15.21 8.27 -12.02
C SER A 108 -16.56 8.76 -11.50
N ALA A 109 -16.67 9.02 -10.19
CA ALA A 109 -17.88 9.59 -9.58
C ALA A 109 -18.16 11.01 -10.10
N HIS A 110 -17.14 11.86 -10.17
CA HIS A 110 -17.24 13.20 -10.71
C HIS A 110 -17.72 13.20 -12.16
N ARG A 111 -17.14 12.34 -13.01
CA ARG A 111 -17.54 12.19 -14.42
C ARG A 111 -19.00 11.74 -14.56
N ARG A 112 -19.44 10.77 -13.75
CA ARG A 112 -20.85 10.32 -13.76
C ARG A 112 -21.80 11.44 -13.35
N SER A 113 -21.47 12.15 -12.28
CA SER A 113 -22.26 13.30 -11.81
C SER A 113 -22.36 14.38 -12.89
N ALA A 114 -21.24 14.78 -13.49
CA ALA A 114 -21.22 15.78 -14.56
C ALA A 114 -22.10 15.38 -15.76
N LYS A 115 -22.09 14.09 -16.15
CA LYS A 115 -22.95 13.58 -17.21
C LYS A 115 -24.44 13.71 -16.84
N LEU A 116 -24.81 13.29 -15.62
CA LEU A 116 -26.19 13.36 -15.14
C LEU A 116 -26.69 14.81 -15.06
N GLN A 117 -25.91 15.69 -14.43
CA GLN A 117 -26.26 17.10 -14.24
C GLN A 117 -26.36 17.87 -15.57
N ARG A 118 -25.66 17.43 -16.61
CA ARG A 118 -25.67 18.06 -17.94
C ARG A 118 -26.64 17.42 -18.90
N THR A 119 -27.33 16.35 -18.52
CA THR A 119 -28.38 15.77 -19.35
C THR A 119 -29.61 16.67 -19.30
N ALA A 120 -29.90 17.34 -20.41
CA ALA A 120 -31.04 18.23 -20.48
C ALA A 120 -32.35 17.44 -20.38
N ALA A 121 -33.40 18.03 -19.80
CA ALA A 121 -34.70 17.38 -19.67
C ALA A 121 -35.34 17.04 -21.02
N TRP A 122 -35.03 17.83 -22.05
CA TRP A 122 -35.51 17.66 -23.42
C TRP A 122 -34.63 16.74 -24.27
N ALA A 123 -33.53 16.19 -23.73
CA ALA A 123 -32.64 15.31 -24.48
C ALA A 123 -33.39 14.07 -25.00
N ASP A 124 -33.19 13.74 -26.28
CA ASP A 124 -33.77 12.54 -26.87
C ASP A 124 -32.93 11.32 -26.49
N LYS A 125 -33.38 10.63 -25.43
CA LYS A 125 -32.71 9.45 -24.90
C LYS A 125 -32.69 8.29 -25.88
N GLU A 126 -33.67 8.16 -26.78
CA GLU A 126 -33.70 7.09 -27.76
C GLU A 126 -32.72 7.35 -28.90
N ALA A 127 -32.65 8.60 -29.39
CA ALA A 127 -31.62 9.01 -30.35
C ALA A 127 -30.21 8.81 -29.78
N MET A 128 -29.98 9.19 -28.52
CA MET A 128 -28.70 8.96 -27.85
C MET A 128 -28.36 7.47 -27.79
N LYS A 129 -29.30 6.60 -27.39
CA LYS A 129 -29.10 5.14 -27.38
C LYS A 129 -28.75 4.61 -28.77
N ALA A 130 -29.42 5.10 -29.80
CA ALA A 130 -29.13 4.74 -31.19
C ALA A 130 -27.70 5.12 -31.60
N ILE A 131 -27.22 6.30 -31.21
CA ILE A 131 -25.83 6.73 -31.45
C ILE A 131 -24.83 5.77 -30.77
N TYR A 132 -25.05 5.41 -29.50
CA TYR A 132 -24.19 4.43 -28.81
C TYR A 132 -24.25 3.04 -29.45
N ALA A 133 -25.42 2.61 -29.93
CA ALA A 133 -25.56 1.35 -30.66
C ALA A 133 -24.80 1.38 -31.98
N ARG A 134 -24.91 2.47 -32.74
CA ARG A 134 -24.19 2.65 -34.00
C ARG A 134 -22.67 2.65 -33.80
N ALA A 135 -22.16 3.26 -32.73
CA ALA A 135 -20.73 3.22 -32.42
C ALA A 135 -20.22 1.78 -32.17
N ARG A 136 -20.99 0.97 -31.44
CA ARG A 136 -20.67 -0.46 -31.26
C ARG A 136 -20.72 -1.23 -32.57
N GLN A 137 -21.74 -0.99 -33.39
CA GLN A 137 -21.88 -1.62 -34.70
C GLN A 137 -20.70 -1.26 -35.62
N LEU A 138 -20.32 0.01 -35.70
CA LEU A 138 -19.15 0.46 -36.47
C LEU A 138 -17.86 -0.19 -35.98
N THR A 139 -17.73 -0.41 -34.67
CA THR A 139 -16.58 -1.14 -34.11
C THR A 139 -16.50 -2.56 -34.66
N THR A 140 -17.63 -3.26 -34.72
CA THR A 140 -17.70 -4.61 -35.28
C THR A 140 -17.50 -4.62 -36.80
N GLU A 141 -18.08 -3.66 -37.52
CA GLU A 141 -18.01 -3.57 -38.99
C GLU A 141 -16.60 -3.24 -39.50
N THR A 142 -15.90 -2.33 -38.82
CA THR A 142 -14.59 -1.81 -39.27
C THR A 142 -13.41 -2.51 -38.62
N GLY A 143 -13.62 -3.22 -37.51
CA GLY A 143 -12.55 -3.75 -36.66
C GLY A 143 -11.78 -2.69 -35.86
N ILE A 144 -12.15 -1.42 -35.97
CA ILE A 144 -11.53 -0.30 -35.24
C ILE A 144 -12.45 0.09 -34.09
N VAL A 145 -11.91 0.27 -32.89
CA VAL A 145 -12.71 0.72 -31.74
C VAL A 145 -13.27 2.12 -32.01
N HIS A 146 -14.59 2.27 -31.94
CA HIS A 146 -15.29 3.55 -32.03
C HIS A 146 -15.91 3.92 -30.67
N HIS A 147 -15.80 5.19 -30.30
CA HIS A 147 -16.39 5.77 -29.09
C HIS A 147 -17.42 6.83 -29.45
N VAL A 148 -18.31 7.14 -28.50
CA VAL A 148 -19.19 8.31 -28.57
C VAL A 148 -18.58 9.39 -27.71
N ASP A 149 -18.25 10.51 -28.35
CA ASP A 149 -17.62 11.68 -27.76
C ASP A 149 -18.57 12.88 -27.79
N HIS A 150 -18.25 13.91 -27.02
CA HIS A 150 -18.95 15.19 -27.02
C HIS A 150 -18.23 16.21 -27.90
N ASP A 151 -18.90 16.75 -28.92
CA ASP A 151 -18.31 17.80 -29.76
C ASP A 151 -17.92 19.01 -28.91
N ILE A 152 -18.85 19.47 -28.07
CA ILE A 152 -18.57 20.41 -26.98
C ILE A 152 -18.34 19.61 -25.69
N PRO A 153 -17.12 19.60 -25.13
CA PRO A 153 -16.78 18.78 -23.96
C PRO A 153 -17.65 19.12 -22.75
N LEU A 154 -18.06 18.12 -21.97
CA LEU A 154 -18.89 18.33 -20.77
C LEU A 154 -18.14 19.11 -19.68
N LEU A 155 -16.81 18.93 -19.59
CA LEU A 155 -15.95 19.56 -18.58
C LEU A 155 -14.75 20.23 -19.26
N GLY A 156 -15.01 21.00 -20.32
CA GLY A 156 -13.97 21.75 -21.00
C GLY A 156 -13.53 22.98 -20.21
N LYS A 157 -12.27 23.39 -20.40
CA LYS A 157 -11.71 24.60 -19.78
C LYS A 157 -12.28 25.88 -20.38
N LEU A 158 -12.52 25.89 -21.69
CA LEU A 158 -13.01 27.06 -22.44
C LEU A 158 -14.54 27.10 -22.48
N VAL A 159 -15.17 25.96 -22.77
CA VAL A 159 -16.62 25.82 -22.90
C VAL A 159 -17.07 24.51 -22.25
N SER A 160 -18.32 24.45 -21.85
CA SER A 160 -18.92 23.23 -21.31
C SER A 160 -20.27 22.95 -21.96
N GLY A 161 -20.39 21.77 -22.58
CA GLY A 161 -21.58 21.33 -23.30
C GLY A 161 -22.64 20.65 -22.44
N LEU A 162 -23.75 20.32 -23.09
CA LEU A 162 -24.83 19.49 -22.55
C LEU A 162 -24.69 18.04 -23.00
N HIS A 163 -25.23 17.10 -22.23
CA HIS A 163 -25.32 15.70 -22.59
C HIS A 163 -26.61 15.42 -23.36
N VAL A 164 -26.63 15.80 -24.64
CA VAL A 164 -27.78 15.74 -25.56
C VAL A 164 -27.36 15.10 -26.89
N GLU A 165 -28.31 14.53 -27.63
CA GLU A 165 -28.10 13.82 -28.89
C GLU A 165 -27.34 14.66 -29.93
N THR A 166 -27.63 15.95 -30.02
CA THR A 166 -26.99 16.90 -30.95
C THR A 166 -25.55 17.24 -30.59
N ASN A 167 -25.10 16.92 -29.37
CA ASN A 167 -23.72 17.12 -28.93
C ASN A 167 -22.93 15.80 -28.93
N LEU A 168 -23.48 14.69 -29.44
CA LEU A 168 -22.79 13.40 -29.51
C LEU A 168 -22.26 13.14 -30.92
N ARG A 169 -20.99 12.75 -31.02
CA ARG A 169 -20.35 12.34 -32.27
C ARG A 169 -19.66 11.00 -32.11
N ILE A 170 -19.77 10.15 -33.12
CA ILE A 170 -19.02 8.89 -33.17
C ILE A 170 -17.63 9.20 -33.75
N ILE A 171 -16.58 8.85 -33.02
CA ILE A 171 -15.19 9.01 -33.43
C ILE A 171 -14.40 7.74 -33.12
N THR A 172 -13.22 7.58 -33.73
CA THR A 172 -12.35 6.45 -33.38
C THR A 172 -11.81 6.59 -31.96
N GLY A 173 -11.48 5.47 -31.32
CA GLY A 173 -10.93 5.44 -29.97
C GLY A 173 -9.60 6.22 -29.88
N SER A 174 -8.76 6.12 -30.91
CA SER A 174 -7.51 6.87 -31.02
C SER A 174 -7.73 8.38 -31.08
N GLU A 175 -8.70 8.85 -31.88
CA GLU A 175 -9.08 10.26 -31.94
C GLU A 175 -9.65 10.76 -30.61
N ASN A 176 -10.50 9.97 -29.96
CA ASN A 176 -11.07 10.32 -28.66
C ASN A 176 -9.99 10.48 -27.59
N CYS A 177 -9.04 9.54 -27.53
CA CYS A 177 -7.88 9.60 -26.63
C CYS A 177 -7.02 10.84 -26.91
N ARG A 178 -6.82 11.18 -28.19
CA ARG A 178 -6.09 12.39 -28.57
C ARG A 178 -6.84 13.65 -28.16
N LYS A 179 -8.15 13.76 -28.41
CA LYS A 179 -8.98 14.94 -28.13
C LYS A 179 -9.13 15.23 -26.63
N ASN A 180 -9.43 14.22 -25.82
CA ASN A 180 -9.72 14.39 -24.39
C ASN A 180 -10.82 15.47 -24.18
N ASN A 181 -10.72 16.33 -23.15
CA ASN A 181 -11.69 17.41 -22.89
C ASN A 181 -11.38 18.74 -23.62
N ARG A 182 -10.65 18.70 -24.74
CA ARG A 182 -10.35 19.92 -25.50
C ARG A 182 -11.51 20.29 -26.42
N PHE A 183 -11.68 21.59 -26.61
CA PHE A 183 -12.58 22.18 -27.60
C PHE A 183 -11.71 22.94 -28.61
N GLU A 184 -11.82 22.58 -29.88
CA GLU A 184 -11.08 23.20 -30.97
C GLU A 184 -11.99 24.26 -31.61
N VAL A 185 -11.49 25.48 -31.72
CA VAL A 185 -12.19 26.59 -32.36
C VAL A 185 -11.61 26.71 -33.77
N GLU A 186 -12.41 26.41 -34.77
CA GLU A 186 -12.09 26.79 -36.15
C GLU A 186 -12.39 28.28 -36.30
N LEU A 187 -11.37 29.04 -36.73
CA LEU A 187 -11.41 30.49 -36.92
C LEU A 187 -11.49 30.84 -38.40
#